data_AF-A0A818XHW4-F1
#
_entry.id   AF-A0A818XHW4-F1
#
_cell.length_a   1.000
_cell.length_b   1.000
_cell.length_c   1.000
_cell.angle_alpha   90.00
_cell.angle_beta   90.00
_cell.angle_gamma   90.00
#
_symmetry.space_group_name_H-M   'P 1'
#
loop_
_entity.id
_entity.type
_entity.pdbx_description
1 polymer ?
#
loop_
_entity_poly.entity_id
_entity_poly.type
_entity_poly.pdbx_seq_one_letter_code
_entity_poly.pdbx_strand_id
1 'polypeptide(L)'
;MSQRHPSSKIIETFDEQLSSLSSEELQTFIKHVRRRLDDVDEKEKPVKEENNIFSRVFLLSALLILQSGSSFILQSFSDLISRHILITMYLTMLVGAGGNAGNQAAVLVIRRLATSKSFSVRSLILRETFSAVIIGALVTSVGFVRVWIEERGAILPSLTIGIALFCIVTSSILLGTLLPIILQRIIHVDPAHAGPIIQVIMDILGVCITCAVGQTLLVNLSAHKHKEL
;
A
#
# COMPACT_ATOMS: atom_id res chain seq x y z
N MET A 1 10.37 21.09 38.77
CA MET A 1 8.88 21.03 38.80
C MET A 1 8.35 22.23 38.04
N SER A 2 7.45 21.95 37.10
CA SER A 2 6.92 22.78 36.02
C SER A 2 6.51 24.20 36.40
N GLN A 3 6.75 25.20 35.53
CA GLN A 3 5.82 26.32 35.38
C GLN A 3 5.97 27.10 34.05
N ARG A 4 5.05 26.76 33.15
CA ARG A 4 4.35 27.52 32.08
C ARG A 4 5.16 28.34 31.06
N HIS A 5 5.00 27.89 29.82
CA HIS A 5 5.59 28.42 28.58
C HIS A 5 5.18 29.88 28.29
N PRO A 6 6.09 30.71 27.74
CA PRO A 6 5.84 32.12 27.40
C PRO A 6 4.76 32.37 26.33
N SER A 7 4.25 31.33 25.67
CA SER A 7 3.20 31.42 24.65
C SER A 7 1.80 31.69 25.23
N SER A 8 1.57 31.46 26.52
CA SER A 8 0.24 31.73 27.13
C SER A 8 -0.04 33.22 27.33
N LYS A 9 1.00 34.04 27.54
CA LYS A 9 0.86 35.50 27.71
C LYS A 9 0.49 36.22 26.42
N ILE A 10 0.94 35.71 25.26
CA ILE A 10 0.67 36.32 23.96
C ILE A 10 -0.80 36.11 23.58
N ILE A 11 -1.37 34.93 23.86
CA ILE A 11 -2.78 34.62 23.58
C ILE A 11 -3.70 35.48 24.44
N GLU A 12 -3.38 35.66 25.73
CA GLU A 12 -4.17 36.52 26.63
C GLU A 12 -4.13 38.00 26.21
N THR A 13 -2.97 38.50 25.75
CA THR A 13 -2.87 39.89 25.22
C THR A 13 -3.65 40.06 23.91
N PHE A 14 -3.73 39.01 23.08
CA PHE A 14 -4.47 39.04 21.81
C PHE A 14 -5.99 39.02 22.02
N ASP A 15 -6.48 38.22 22.98
CA ASP A 15 -7.90 38.18 23.36
C ASP A 15 -8.36 39.51 23.99
N GLU A 16 -7.49 40.14 24.79
CA GLU A 16 -7.78 41.45 25.40
C GLU A 16 -7.89 42.55 24.32
N GLN A 17 -7.05 42.50 23.27
CA GLN A 17 -7.14 43.41 22.12
C GLN A 17 -8.37 43.14 21.24
N LEU A 18 -8.76 41.87 21.04
CA LEU A 18 -9.95 41.47 20.26
C LEU A 18 -11.26 41.91 20.92
N SER A 19 -11.30 41.96 22.26
CA SER A 19 -12.49 42.37 23.02
C SER A 19 -12.81 43.87 22.93
N SER A 20 -11.87 44.68 22.44
CA SER A 20 -11.98 46.16 22.43
C SER A 20 -12.50 46.76 21.11
N LEU A 21 -12.75 45.95 20.07
CA LEU A 21 -13.28 46.43 18.79
C LEU A 21 -14.78 46.12 18.67
N SER A 22 -15.58 46.91 19.39
CA SER A 22 -17.02 47.06 19.17
C SER A 22 -17.25 47.84 17.88
N SER A 23 -17.71 47.16 16.82
CA SER A 23 -18.33 47.82 15.68
C SER A 23 -19.37 46.88 15.06
N GLU A 24 -20.60 47.39 14.92
CA GLU A 24 -21.77 46.71 14.34
C GLU A 24 -21.51 46.13 12.93
N GLU A 25 -20.46 46.61 12.27
CA GLU A 25 -19.96 46.11 10.99
C GLU A 25 -19.43 44.67 11.06
N LEU A 26 -18.77 44.28 12.16
CA LEU A 26 -18.29 42.90 12.37
C LEU A 26 -19.47 41.94 12.55
N GLN A 27 -20.50 42.35 13.30
CA GLN A 27 -21.72 41.57 13.48
C GLN A 27 -22.48 41.42 12.16
N THR A 28 -22.51 42.46 11.33
CA THR A 28 -23.14 42.44 10.01
C THR A 28 -22.38 41.54 9.02
N PHE A 29 -21.04 41.55 9.08
CA PHE A 29 -20.18 40.67 8.31
C PHE A 29 -20.33 39.21 8.74
N ILE A 30 -20.32 38.92 10.04
CA ILE A 30 -20.55 37.57 10.59
C ILE A 30 -21.94 37.05 10.19
N LYS A 31 -22.97 37.89 10.21
CA LYS A 31 -24.33 37.52 9.78
C LYS A 31 -24.41 37.23 8.28
N HIS A 32 -23.70 38.01 7.44
CA HIS A 32 -23.62 37.75 6.00
C HIS A 32 -22.83 36.48 5.68
N VAL A 33 -21.74 36.19 6.40
CA VAL A 33 -20.96 34.96 6.25
C VAL A 33 -21.78 33.75 6.70
N ARG A 34 -22.46 33.82 7.84
CA ARG A 34 -23.32 32.73 8.34
C ARG A 34 -24.43 32.37 7.34
N ARG A 35 -25.11 33.37 6.78
CA ARG A 35 -26.17 33.14 5.80
C ARG A 35 -25.66 32.53 4.47
N ARG A 36 -24.43 32.87 4.06
CA ARG A 36 -23.78 32.24 2.89
C ARG A 36 -23.34 30.80 3.16
N LEU A 37 -23.02 30.46 4.41
CA LEU A 37 -22.76 29.07 4.81
C LEU A 37 -24.07 28.26 4.85
N ASP A 38 -25.16 28.85 5.35
CA ASP A 38 -26.48 28.20 5.35
C ASP A 38 -27.01 27.92 3.91
N ASP A 39 -26.76 28.84 2.96
CA ASP A 39 -27.09 28.65 1.52
C ASP A 39 -26.21 27.58 0.83
N VAL A 40 -25.03 27.26 1.37
CA VAL A 40 -24.15 26.17 0.88
C VAL A 40 -24.64 24.83 1.44
N ASP A 41 -25.13 24.80 2.68
CA ASP A 41 -25.69 23.62 3.33
C ASP A 41 -26.99 23.12 2.66
N GLU A 42 -27.79 24.01 2.04
CA GLU A 42 -29.02 23.61 1.33
C GLU A 42 -28.74 23.01 -0.08
N LYS A 43 -27.52 23.17 -0.62
CA LYS A 43 -27.15 22.68 -1.97
C LYS A 43 -26.11 21.56 -1.99
N GLU A 44 -25.61 21.12 -0.85
CA GLU A 44 -25.00 19.80 -0.74
C GLU A 44 -26.09 18.82 -0.31
N LYS A 45 -26.60 18.01 -1.25
CA LYS A 45 -27.21 16.74 -0.84
C LYS A 45 -26.15 16.04 -0.01
N PRO A 46 -26.38 15.75 1.28
CA PRO A 46 -25.38 15.05 2.06
C PRO A 46 -25.15 13.72 1.37
N VAL A 47 -23.92 13.47 0.92
CA VAL A 47 -23.44 12.11 0.80
C VAL A 47 -23.70 11.53 2.18
N LYS A 48 -24.61 10.56 2.29
CA LYS A 48 -24.86 9.82 3.52
C LYS A 48 -23.54 9.16 3.90
N GLU A 49 -22.72 9.89 4.63
CA GLU A 49 -21.55 9.39 5.33
C GLU A 49 -22.08 8.65 6.56
N GLU A 50 -22.85 7.59 6.31
CA GLU A 50 -23.22 6.66 7.34
C GLU A 50 -21.92 5.98 7.75
N ASN A 51 -21.33 6.45 8.84
CA ASN A 51 -20.20 5.86 9.54
C ASN A 51 -20.59 4.44 9.99
N ASN A 52 -20.64 3.52 9.03
CA ASN A 52 -21.09 2.17 9.24
C ASN A 52 -19.88 1.35 9.72
N ILE A 53 -19.51 1.57 10.99
CA ILE A 53 -18.43 0.85 11.68
C ILE A 53 -18.60 -0.66 11.46
N PHE A 54 -19.84 -1.14 11.49
CA PHE A 54 -20.18 -2.53 11.22
C PHE A 54 -19.76 -3.00 9.82
N SER A 55 -19.99 -2.20 8.77
CA SER A 55 -19.54 -2.53 7.42
C SER A 55 -18.02 -2.55 7.30
N ARG A 56 -17.33 -1.62 7.97
CA ARG A 56 -15.86 -1.61 8.02
C ARG A 56 -15.31 -2.82 8.76
N VAL A 57 -15.85 -3.14 9.94
CA VAL A 57 -15.46 -4.32 10.73
C VAL A 57 -15.70 -5.61 9.93
N PHE A 58 -16.84 -5.73 9.25
CA PHE A 58 -17.15 -6.88 8.40
C PHE A 58 -16.13 -7.03 7.27
N LEU A 59 -15.86 -5.95 6.52
CA LEU A 59 -14.88 -5.97 5.43
C LEU A 59 -13.47 -6.30 5.94
N LEU A 60 -13.01 -5.65 7.02
CA LEU A 60 -11.69 -5.91 7.60
C LEU A 60 -11.57 -7.36 8.11
N SER A 61 -12.62 -7.89 8.73
CA SER A 61 -12.65 -9.28 9.19
C SER A 61 -12.61 -10.26 8.03
N ALA A 62 -13.34 -9.99 6.95
CA ALA A 62 -13.30 -10.81 5.74
C ALA A 62 -11.91 -10.80 5.07
N LEU A 63 -11.29 -9.62 4.98
CA LEU A 63 -9.93 -9.47 4.46
C LEU A 63 -8.91 -10.21 5.33
N LEU A 64 -9.04 -10.15 6.67
CA LEU A 64 -8.18 -10.86 7.61
C LEU A 64 -8.26 -12.39 7.44
N ILE A 65 -9.48 -12.93 7.31
CA ILE A 65 -9.69 -14.37 7.09
C ILE A 65 -9.05 -14.79 5.76
N LEU A 66 -9.25 -13.99 4.71
CA LEU A 66 -8.66 -14.27 3.40
C LEU A 66 -7.13 -14.22 3.44
N GLN A 67 -6.56 -13.20 4.08
CA GLN A 67 -5.12 -13.02 4.27
C GLN A 67 -4.50 -14.19 5.06
N SER A 68 -5.24 -14.76 6.01
CA SER A 68 -4.82 -15.95 6.78
C SER A 68 -4.57 -17.18 5.89
N GLY A 69 -5.07 -17.16 4.64
CA GLY A 69 -4.79 -18.17 3.62
C GLY A 69 -3.29 -18.39 3.35
N SER A 70 -2.48 -17.34 3.52
CA SER A 70 -1.01 -17.40 3.41
C SER A 70 -0.36 -18.41 4.36
N SER A 71 -0.98 -18.68 5.52
CA SER A 71 -0.48 -19.65 6.49
C SER A 71 -0.53 -21.10 5.98
N PHE A 72 -1.51 -21.46 5.15
CA PHE A 72 -1.59 -22.80 4.56
C PHE A 72 -0.45 -23.04 3.56
N ILE A 73 -0.03 -22.00 2.86
CA ILE A 73 1.12 -22.07 1.96
C ILE A 73 2.39 -22.29 2.78
N LEU A 74 2.62 -21.50 3.82
CA LEU A 74 3.79 -21.70 4.70
C LEU A 74 3.84 -23.11 5.31
N GLN A 75 2.70 -23.65 5.76
CA GLN A 75 2.62 -25.03 6.26
C GLN A 75 3.00 -26.07 5.20
N SER A 76 2.57 -25.86 3.95
CA SER A 76 2.91 -26.73 2.82
C SER A 76 4.41 -26.72 2.51
N PHE A 77 5.11 -25.64 2.85
CA PHE A 77 6.57 -25.48 2.72
C PHE A 77 7.31 -25.60 4.08
N SER A 78 6.72 -26.27 5.07
CA SER A 78 7.28 -26.39 6.42
C SER A 78 8.69 -26.98 6.47
N ASP A 79 8.98 -27.99 5.64
CA ASP A 79 10.32 -28.59 5.51
C ASP A 79 11.35 -27.58 4.97
N LEU A 80 10.96 -26.77 3.99
CA LEU A 80 11.82 -25.73 3.41
C LEU A 80 12.15 -24.66 4.46
N ILE A 81 11.13 -24.20 5.18
CA ILE A 81 11.24 -23.16 6.21
C ILE A 81 12.10 -23.63 7.37
N SER A 82 11.92 -24.88 7.82
CA SER A 82 12.69 -25.47 8.91
C SER A 82 14.19 -25.54 8.60
N ARG A 83 14.55 -25.68 7.32
CA ARG A 83 15.95 -25.68 6.86
C ARG A 83 16.47 -24.27 6.55
N HIS A 84 15.60 -23.34 6.19
CA HIS A 84 15.96 -21.99 5.74
C HIS A 84 15.10 -20.93 6.42
N ILE A 85 15.39 -20.67 7.70
CA ILE A 85 14.68 -19.68 8.52
C ILE A 85 14.70 -18.27 7.91
N LEU A 86 15.70 -17.97 7.06
CA LEU A 86 15.81 -16.68 6.38
C LEU A 86 14.55 -16.33 5.56
N ILE A 87 13.84 -17.32 5.01
CA ILE A 87 12.61 -17.11 4.24
C ILE A 87 11.56 -16.37 5.08
N THR A 88 11.39 -16.78 6.34
CA THR A 88 10.41 -16.14 7.24
C THR A 88 10.92 -14.81 7.78
N MET A 89 12.24 -14.64 7.94
CA MET A 89 12.85 -13.38 8.37
C MET A 89 12.60 -12.24 7.37
N TYR A 90 12.61 -12.53 6.07
CA TYR A 90 12.39 -11.51 5.02
C TYR A 90 10.95 -11.43 4.51
N LEU A 91 10.05 -12.30 4.97
CA LEU A 91 8.69 -12.42 4.42
C LEU A 91 7.86 -11.14 4.55
N THR A 92 7.94 -10.49 5.71
CA THR A 92 7.21 -9.23 5.98
C THR A 92 7.72 -8.09 5.09
N MET A 93 9.04 -8.04 4.86
CA MET A 93 9.64 -7.08 3.93
C MET A 93 9.16 -7.31 2.50
N LEU A 94 9.17 -8.55 2.03
CA LEU A 94 8.81 -8.92 0.66
C LEU A 94 7.34 -8.60 0.37
N VAL A 95 6.45 -9.08 1.23
CA VAL A 95 5.01 -8.86 1.12
C VAL A 95 4.67 -7.37 1.28
N GLY A 96 5.29 -6.67 2.23
CA GLY A 96 5.12 -5.23 2.41
C GLY A 96 5.57 -4.41 1.20
N ALA A 97 6.72 -4.75 0.61
CA ALA A 97 7.19 -4.13 -0.63
C ALA A 97 6.22 -4.36 -1.79
N GLY A 98 5.70 -5.59 -1.91
CA GLY A 98 4.64 -5.95 -2.84
C GLY A 98 3.42 -5.05 -2.67
N GLY A 99 2.76 -5.08 -1.52
CA GLY A 99 1.56 -4.28 -1.26
C GLY A 99 1.74 -2.77 -1.52
N ASN A 100 2.86 -2.21 -1.08
CA ASN A 100 3.19 -0.81 -1.30
C ASN A 100 3.38 -0.46 -2.79
N ALA A 101 4.08 -1.30 -3.55
CA ALA A 101 4.31 -1.07 -4.98
C ALA A 101 3.00 -1.16 -5.79
N GLY A 102 2.16 -2.14 -5.48
CA GLY A 102 0.86 -2.32 -6.13
C GLY A 102 -0.11 -1.19 -5.82
N ASN A 103 -0.16 -0.73 -4.57
CA ASN A 103 -0.98 0.40 -4.18
C ASN A 103 -0.52 1.70 -4.85
N GLN A 104 0.79 1.93 -4.99
CA GLN A 104 1.31 3.08 -5.74
C GLN A 104 0.87 3.04 -7.21
N ALA A 105 0.97 1.87 -7.87
CA ALA A 105 0.49 1.69 -9.23
C ALA A 105 -1.03 1.92 -9.34
N ALA A 106 -1.81 1.36 -8.40
CA ALA A 106 -3.26 1.50 -8.36
C ALA A 106 -3.71 2.94 -8.21
N VAL A 107 -3.13 3.70 -7.28
CA VAL A 107 -3.44 5.13 -7.10
C VAL A 107 -3.20 5.92 -8.39
N LEU A 108 -2.10 5.65 -9.09
CA LEU A 108 -1.79 6.33 -10.35
C LEU A 108 -2.81 5.99 -11.44
N VAL A 109 -3.24 4.73 -11.53
CA VAL A 109 -4.27 4.30 -12.49
C VAL A 109 -5.65 4.84 -12.14
N ILE A 110 -6.07 4.80 -10.87
CA ILE A 110 -7.33 5.37 -10.38
C ILE A 110 -7.40 6.86 -10.72
N ARG A 111 -6.32 7.60 -10.46
CA ARG A 111 -6.24 9.03 -10.81
C ARG A 111 -6.41 9.27 -12.31
N ARG A 112 -5.80 8.42 -13.14
CA ARG A 112 -5.95 8.49 -14.61
C ARG A 112 -7.38 8.19 -15.06
N LEU A 113 -8.00 7.17 -14.46
CA LEU A 113 -9.40 6.80 -14.71
C LEU A 113 -10.35 7.96 -14.35
N ALA A 114 -10.06 8.69 -13.27
CA ALA A 114 -10.88 9.83 -12.83
C ALA A 114 -10.66 11.12 -13.65
N THR A 115 -9.42 11.39 -14.08
CA THR A 115 -9.07 12.68 -14.73
C THR A 115 -9.14 12.62 -16.26
N SER A 116 -8.88 11.47 -16.87
CA SER A 116 -8.75 11.37 -18.33
C SER A 116 -10.03 10.85 -18.99
N LYS A 117 -10.73 11.72 -19.74
CA LYS A 117 -11.95 11.34 -20.49
C LYS A 117 -11.69 10.32 -21.62
N SER A 118 -10.46 10.27 -22.15
CA SER A 118 -10.08 9.29 -23.17
C SER A 118 -8.61 8.92 -22.98
N PHE A 119 -8.34 7.65 -22.70
CA PHE A 119 -6.99 7.09 -22.72
C PHE A 119 -7.02 5.65 -23.21
N SER A 120 -5.94 5.23 -23.87
CA SER A 120 -5.79 3.85 -24.35
C SER A 120 -5.36 2.94 -23.20
N VAL A 121 -6.22 1.99 -22.82
CA VAL A 121 -5.90 0.96 -21.80
C VAL A 121 -4.68 0.13 -22.21
N ARG A 122 -4.58 -0.22 -23.50
CA ARG A 122 -3.43 -0.96 -24.02
C ARG A 122 -2.13 -0.18 -23.85
N SER A 123 -2.13 1.11 -24.19
CA SER A 123 -0.95 1.96 -24.01
C SER A 123 -0.57 2.12 -22.53
N LEU A 124 -1.57 2.19 -21.65
CA LEU A 124 -1.34 2.27 -20.21
C LEU A 124 -0.68 0.99 -19.69
N ILE A 125 -1.23 -0.18 -20.00
CA ILE A 125 -0.69 -1.48 -19.55
C ILE A 125 0.74 -1.68 -20.04
N LEU A 126 1.03 -1.39 -21.31
CA LEU A 126 2.39 -1.52 -21.85
C LEU A 126 3.39 -0.62 -21.12
N ARG A 127 2.99 0.62 -20.85
CA ARG A 127 3.83 1.58 -20.14
C ARG A 127 4.08 1.16 -18.70
N GLU A 128 3.04 0.72 -17.99
CA GLU A 128 3.18 0.25 -16.60
C GLU A 128 3.93 -1.07 -16.51
N THR A 129 3.87 -1.93 -17.54
CA THR A 129 4.70 -3.14 -17.61
C THR A 129 6.18 -2.79 -17.69
N PHE A 130 6.53 -1.78 -18.51
CA PHE A 130 7.90 -1.29 -18.59
C PHE A 130 8.36 -0.63 -17.28
N SER A 131 7.51 0.21 -16.68
CA SER A 131 7.74 0.78 -15.34
C SER A 131 7.95 -0.32 -14.29
N ALA A 132 7.16 -1.40 -14.34
CA ALA A 132 7.24 -2.51 -13.40
C ALA A 132 8.62 -3.18 -13.43
N VAL A 133 9.17 -3.41 -14.61
CA VAL A 133 10.51 -4.02 -14.76
C VAL A 133 11.60 -3.09 -14.22
N ILE A 134 11.55 -1.80 -14.54
CA ILE A 134 12.55 -0.83 -14.06
C ILE A 134 12.47 -0.66 -12.55
N ILE A 135 11.27 -0.41 -12.02
CA ILE A 135 11.06 -0.23 -10.58
C ILE A 135 11.43 -1.52 -9.84
N GLY A 136 11.02 -2.67 -10.38
CA GLY A 136 11.39 -3.99 -9.87
C GLY A 136 12.91 -4.15 -9.78
N ALA A 137 13.64 -3.86 -10.86
CA ALA A 137 15.09 -3.98 -10.87
C ALA A 137 15.77 -3.06 -9.84
N LEU A 138 15.33 -1.80 -9.74
CA LEU A 138 15.90 -0.83 -8.81
C LEU A 138 15.61 -1.18 -7.35
N VAL A 139 14.36 -1.50 -7.02
CA VAL A 139 13.94 -1.90 -5.66
C VAL A 139 14.62 -3.21 -5.27
N THR A 140 14.70 -4.17 -6.18
CA THR A 140 15.43 -5.42 -5.96
C THR A 140 16.91 -5.19 -5.73
N SER A 141 17.54 -4.26 -6.44
CA SER A 141 18.96 -3.96 -6.22
C SER A 141 19.21 -3.46 -4.79
N VAL A 142 18.35 -2.57 -4.29
CA VAL A 142 18.41 -2.09 -2.90
C VAL A 142 18.15 -3.23 -1.91
N GLY A 143 17.11 -4.03 -2.14
CA GLY A 143 16.77 -5.17 -1.29
C GLY A 143 17.87 -6.24 -1.25
N PHE A 144 18.48 -6.52 -2.40
CA PHE A 144 19.59 -7.45 -2.53
C PHE A 144 20.80 -6.97 -1.73
N VAL A 145 21.21 -5.71 -1.88
CA VAL A 145 22.34 -5.16 -1.12
C VAL A 145 22.07 -5.20 0.38
N ARG A 146 20.84 -4.87 0.81
CA ARG A 146 20.44 -4.99 2.23
C ARG A 146 20.64 -6.41 2.75
N VAL A 147 20.05 -7.40 2.08
CA VAL A 147 20.13 -8.81 2.48
C VAL A 147 21.58 -9.31 2.43
N TRP A 148 22.34 -8.90 1.42
CA TRP A 148 23.75 -9.27 1.28
C TRP A 148 24.60 -8.78 2.43
N ILE A 149 24.35 -7.57 2.94
CA ILE A 149 25.02 -7.05 4.13
C ILE A 149 24.59 -7.83 5.38
N GLU A 150 23.29 -8.07 5.55
CA GLU A 150 22.72 -8.75 6.73
C GLU A 150 23.16 -10.22 6.83
N GLU A 151 23.24 -10.92 5.70
CA GLU A 151 23.72 -12.29 5.56
C GLU A 151 25.26 -12.39 5.43
N ARG A 152 25.99 -11.35 5.83
CA ARG A 152 27.47 -11.32 5.88
C ARG A 152 28.16 -11.71 4.56
N GLY A 153 27.57 -11.31 3.45
CA GLY A 153 28.09 -11.55 2.11
C GLY A 153 27.61 -12.85 1.45
N ALA A 154 26.71 -13.62 2.07
CA ALA A 154 26.21 -14.87 1.50
C ALA A 154 25.41 -14.63 0.21
N ILE A 155 25.97 -15.02 -0.93
CA ILE A 155 25.41 -14.74 -2.26
C ILE A 155 24.10 -15.50 -2.49
N LEU A 156 24.04 -16.80 -2.15
CA LEU A 156 22.89 -17.64 -2.47
C LEU A 156 21.59 -17.21 -1.76
N PRO A 157 21.57 -16.95 -0.43
CA PRO A 157 20.41 -16.38 0.25
C PRO A 157 20.01 -15.01 -0.32
N SER A 158 20.99 -14.15 -0.57
CA SER A 158 20.76 -12.80 -1.10
C SER A 158 20.12 -12.82 -2.48
N LEU A 159 20.60 -13.69 -3.38
CA LEU A 159 20.01 -13.88 -4.70
C LEU A 159 18.60 -14.46 -4.60
N THR A 160 18.38 -15.41 -3.70
CA THR A 160 17.06 -16.03 -3.49
C THR A 160 16.03 -14.96 -3.10
N ILE A 161 16.34 -14.13 -2.11
CA ILE A 161 15.45 -13.05 -1.67
C ILE A 161 15.34 -11.94 -2.73
N GLY A 162 16.44 -11.61 -3.43
CA GLY A 162 16.43 -10.61 -4.50
C GLY A 162 15.54 -11.03 -5.68
N ILE A 163 15.63 -12.27 -6.13
CA ILE A 163 14.79 -12.80 -7.22
C ILE A 163 13.32 -12.85 -6.77
N ALA A 164 13.05 -13.32 -5.55
CA ALA A 164 11.69 -13.30 -5.00
C ALA A 164 11.12 -11.87 -4.98
N LEU A 165 11.89 -10.90 -4.47
CA LEU A 165 11.50 -9.49 -4.41
C LEU A 165 11.22 -8.92 -5.80
N PHE A 166 12.04 -9.25 -6.80
CA PHE A 166 11.83 -8.80 -8.17
C PHE A 166 10.47 -9.29 -8.69
N CYS A 167 10.23 -10.59 -8.62
CA CYS A 167 8.98 -11.20 -9.05
C CYS A 167 7.76 -10.64 -8.31
N ILE A 168 7.88 -10.38 -7.01
CA ILE A 168 6.81 -9.81 -6.17
C ILE A 168 6.51 -8.37 -6.60
N VAL A 169 7.51 -7.52 -6.72
CA VAL A 169 7.32 -6.10 -7.08
C VAL A 169 6.78 -5.96 -8.50
N THR A 170 7.31 -6.72 -9.46
CA THR A 170 6.80 -6.67 -10.84
C THR A 170 5.37 -7.15 -10.92
N SER A 171 5.04 -8.28 -10.28
CA SER A 171 3.67 -8.81 -10.26
C SER A 171 2.71 -7.85 -9.57
N SER A 172 3.17 -7.20 -8.50
CA SER A 172 2.36 -6.24 -7.76
C SER A 172 2.01 -4.99 -8.56
N ILE A 173 2.98 -4.42 -9.28
CA ILE A 173 2.73 -3.24 -10.13
C ILE A 173 1.77 -3.58 -11.27
N LEU A 174 1.90 -4.78 -11.86
CA LEU A 174 0.97 -5.26 -12.87
C LEU A 174 -0.44 -5.44 -12.30
N LEU A 175 -0.58 -6.08 -11.13
CA LEU A 175 -1.86 -6.24 -10.44
C LEU A 175 -2.47 -4.88 -10.07
N GLY A 176 -1.66 -3.97 -9.52
CA GLY A 176 -2.08 -2.61 -9.19
C GLY A 176 -2.53 -1.80 -10.41
N THR A 177 -1.99 -2.11 -11.58
CA THR A 177 -2.43 -1.49 -12.83
C THR A 177 -3.73 -2.09 -13.35
N LEU A 178 -3.85 -3.41 -13.32
CA LEU A 178 -4.97 -4.14 -13.92
C LEU A 178 -6.23 -4.08 -13.06
N LEU A 179 -6.10 -4.21 -11.74
CA LEU A 179 -7.24 -4.36 -10.84
C LEU A 179 -8.20 -3.16 -10.86
N PRO A 180 -7.76 -1.89 -10.79
CA PRO A 180 -8.66 -0.75 -10.89
C PRO A 180 -9.41 -0.69 -12.23
N ILE A 181 -8.74 -1.09 -13.32
CA ILE A 181 -9.34 -1.11 -14.68
C ILE A 181 -10.44 -2.18 -14.74
N ILE A 182 -10.17 -3.37 -14.19
CA ILE A 182 -11.14 -4.47 -14.12
C ILE A 182 -12.34 -4.07 -13.27
N LEU A 183 -12.10 -3.51 -12.07
CA LEU A 183 -13.16 -3.07 -11.17
C LEU A 183 -14.09 -2.07 -11.85
N GLN A 184 -13.55 -1.05 -12.51
CA GLN A 184 -14.39 -0.03 -13.14
C GLN A 184 -15.07 -0.48 -14.44
N ARG A 185 -14.33 -1.16 -15.33
CA ARG A 185 -14.81 -1.46 -16.69
C ARG A 185 -15.58 -2.78 -16.82
N ILE A 186 -15.28 -3.76 -15.99
CA ILE A 186 -15.85 -5.12 -16.10
C ILE A 186 -16.85 -5.36 -14.97
N ILE A 187 -16.45 -5.06 -13.73
CA ILE A 187 -17.24 -5.38 -12.53
C ILE A 187 -18.18 -4.22 -12.14
N HIS A 188 -17.92 -3.00 -12.65
CA HIS A 188 -18.64 -1.77 -12.32
C HIS A 188 -18.68 -1.46 -10.82
N VAL A 189 -17.57 -1.76 -10.13
CA VAL A 189 -17.32 -1.45 -8.71
C VAL A 189 -16.35 -0.27 -8.61
N ASP A 190 -16.48 0.52 -7.53
CA ASP A 190 -15.58 1.65 -7.26
C ASP A 190 -14.12 1.16 -7.19
N PRO A 191 -13.23 1.68 -8.07
CA PRO A 191 -11.84 1.28 -8.09
C PRO A 191 -11.07 1.70 -6.83
N ALA A 192 -11.61 2.55 -5.96
CA ALA A 192 -11.04 2.87 -4.65
C ALA A 192 -10.86 1.63 -3.74
N HIS A 193 -11.65 0.56 -3.96
CA HIS A 193 -11.48 -0.71 -3.24
C HIS A 193 -10.27 -1.54 -3.70
N ALA A 194 -9.58 -1.14 -4.76
CA ALA A 194 -8.42 -1.88 -5.27
C ALA A 194 -7.31 -2.00 -4.23
N GLY A 195 -7.04 -0.96 -3.44
CA GLY A 195 -5.90 -0.93 -2.51
C GLY A 195 -5.92 -2.06 -1.46
N PRO A 196 -6.99 -2.17 -0.65
CA PRO A 196 -7.13 -3.28 0.31
C PRO A 196 -7.13 -4.67 -0.35
N ILE A 197 -7.71 -4.80 -1.55
CA ILE A 197 -7.73 -6.09 -2.28
C ILE A 197 -6.33 -6.46 -2.76
N ILE A 198 -5.56 -5.51 -3.29
CA ILE A 198 -4.16 -5.72 -3.70
C ILE A 198 -3.33 -6.19 -2.52
N GLN A 199 -3.49 -5.56 -1.35
CA GLN A 199 -2.74 -5.96 -0.16
C GLN A 199 -2.95 -7.45 0.16
N VAL A 200 -4.21 -7.90 0.24
CA VAL A 200 -4.51 -9.32 0.55
C VAL A 200 -3.99 -10.27 -0.53
N ILE A 201 -4.13 -9.90 -1.81
CA ILE A 201 -3.57 -10.70 -2.91
C ILE A 201 -2.05 -10.81 -2.76
N MET A 202 -1.37 -9.71 -2.44
CA MET A 202 0.09 -9.70 -2.30
C MET A 202 0.58 -10.40 -1.05
N ASP A 203 -0.21 -10.46 0.03
CA ASP A 203 0.11 -11.28 1.20
C ASP A 203 0.15 -12.77 0.85
N ILE A 204 -0.79 -13.25 0.04
CA ILE A 204 -0.85 -14.66 -0.39
C ILE A 204 0.18 -14.93 -1.48
N LEU A 205 0.18 -14.11 -2.54
CA LEU A 205 1.04 -14.28 -3.71
C LEU A 205 2.51 -14.08 -3.36
N GLY A 206 2.82 -13.12 -2.48
CA GLY A 206 4.18 -12.86 -2.02
C GLY A 206 4.77 -14.06 -1.27
N VAL A 207 3.97 -14.70 -0.42
CA VAL A 207 4.37 -15.94 0.27
C VAL A 207 4.58 -17.07 -0.75
N CYS A 208 3.64 -17.28 -1.67
CA CYS A 208 3.78 -18.27 -2.75
C CYS A 208 5.08 -18.09 -3.55
N ILE A 209 5.35 -16.88 -4.04
CA ILE A 209 6.54 -16.57 -4.84
C ILE A 209 7.79 -16.82 -4.01
N THR A 210 7.83 -16.33 -2.77
CA THR A 210 9.01 -16.49 -1.90
C THR A 210 9.32 -17.97 -1.65
N CYS A 211 8.32 -18.77 -1.30
CA CYS A 211 8.48 -20.20 -1.08
C CYS A 211 8.87 -20.95 -2.36
N ALA A 212 8.27 -20.64 -3.52
CA ALA A 212 8.59 -21.28 -4.79
C ALA A 212 10.03 -20.97 -5.25
N VAL A 213 10.45 -19.71 -5.12
CA VAL A 213 11.82 -19.28 -5.44
C VAL A 213 12.81 -19.92 -4.46
N GLY A 214 12.51 -19.92 -3.17
CA GLY A 214 13.31 -20.59 -2.14
C GLY A 214 13.47 -22.09 -2.39
N GLN A 215 12.38 -22.80 -2.71
CA GLN A 215 12.43 -24.22 -3.05
C GLN A 215 13.34 -24.47 -4.26
N THR A 216 13.24 -23.65 -5.29
CA THR A 216 14.01 -23.83 -6.52
C THR A 216 15.51 -23.56 -6.30
N LEU A 217 15.86 -22.46 -5.65
CA LEU A 217 17.26 -22.04 -5.50
C LEU A 217 17.98 -22.70 -4.33
N LEU A 218 17.32 -22.88 -3.18
CA LEU A 218 17.96 -23.39 -1.98
C LEU A 218 17.97 -24.93 -1.92
N VAL A 219 16.96 -25.59 -2.49
CA VAL A 219 16.87 -27.06 -2.46
C VAL A 219 17.39 -27.66 -3.75
N ASN A 220 16.81 -27.31 -4.90
CA ASN A 220 17.12 -27.99 -6.15
C ASN A 220 18.52 -27.66 -6.68
N LEU A 221 18.94 -26.40 -6.59
CA LEU A 221 20.28 -25.99 -7.06
C LEU A 221 21.40 -26.54 -6.15
N SER A 222 21.15 -26.58 -4.83
CA SER A 222 22.11 -27.10 -3.85
C SER A 222 22.29 -28.62 -3.97
N ALA A 223 21.20 -29.36 -4.25
CA ALA A 223 21.23 -30.79 -4.50
C ALA A 223 22.02 -31.18 -5.77
N HIS A 224 21.99 -30.35 -6.81
CA HIS A 224 22.76 -30.60 -8.03
C HIS A 224 24.27 -30.38 -7.83
N LYS A 225 24.65 -29.37 -7.04
CA LYS A 225 26.07 -29.07 -6.76
C LYS A 225 26.77 -30.16 -5.94
N HIS A 226 26.03 -30.92 -5.15
CA HIS A 226 26.54 -32.08 -4.42
C HIS A 226 26.61 -33.38 -5.23
N LYS A 227 25.97 -33.45 -6.41
CA LYS A 227 26.00 -34.63 -7.28
C LYS A 227 27.15 -34.62 -8.30
N GLU A 228 27.80 -33.47 -8.49
CA GLU A 228 28.91 -33.29 -9.44
C GLU A 228 30.29 -33.21 -8.76
N LEU A 229 30.36 -33.48 -7.46
CA LEU A 229 31.59 -33.65 -6.67
C LEU A 229 31.75 -35.13 -6.27
#